data_AF-A0A4V6KW60-F1
#
_entry.id   AF-A0A4V6KW60-F1
#
_cell.length_a   1.000
_cell.length_b   1.000
_cell.length_c   1.000
_cell.angle_alpha   90.00
_cell.angle_beta   90.00
_cell.angle_gamma   90.00
#
_symmetry.space_group_name_H-M   'P 1'
#
loop_
_entity.id
_entity.type
_entity.pdbx_description
1 polymer ?
#
loop_
_entity_poly.entity_id
_entity_poly.type
_entity_poly.pdbx_seq_one_letter_code
_entity_poly.pdbx_strand_id
1 'polypeptide(L)' 'MQRVPKDVFMGVDELQVGMRFLADTDQGPVPVEITEVDGDHVVVDGNHMLAGQDLNFHVEVVALREATEEELAHGHVHG' A
#
# COMPACT_ATOMS: atom_id res chain seq x y z
N MET A 1 -8.61 5.02 -3.81
CA MET A 1 -8.66 6.47 -4.16
C MET A 1 -9.58 7.22 -3.21
N GLN A 2 -9.06 8.28 -2.61
CA GLN A 2 -9.78 9.16 -1.67
C GLN A 2 -9.50 10.62 -2.03
N ARG A 3 -10.52 11.48 -1.92
CA ARG A 3 -10.36 12.93 -2.11
C ARG A 3 -10.15 13.58 -0.75
N VAL A 4 -9.08 14.38 -0.62
CA VAL A 4 -8.71 15.06 0.63
C VAL A 4 -8.43 16.54 0.36
N PRO A 5 -8.80 17.45 1.28
CA PRO A 5 -8.45 18.86 1.17
C PRO A 5 -6.94 19.09 1.21
N LYS A 6 -6.44 20.06 0.44
CA LYS A 6 -5.01 20.42 0.43
C LYS A 6 -4.49 20.87 1.79
N ASP A 7 -5.34 21.50 2.60
CA ASP A 7 -5.00 22.03 3.92
C ASP A 7 -4.48 20.98 4.90
N VAL A 8 -4.79 19.69 4.66
CA VAL A 8 -4.28 18.58 5.48
C VAL A 8 -2.78 18.39 5.30
N PHE A 9 -2.23 18.75 4.14
CA PHE A 9 -0.81 18.64 3.81
C PHE A 9 -0.03 19.89 4.25
N MET A 10 -0.11 20.22 5.54
CA MET A 10 0.58 21.37 6.11
C MET A 10 2.10 21.23 6.00
N GLY A 11 2.79 22.28 5.52
CA GLY A 11 4.25 22.32 5.42
C GLY A 11 4.83 21.83 4.08
N VAL A 12 3.97 21.60 3.08
CA VAL A 12 4.37 21.30 1.70
C VAL A 12 3.94 22.48 0.82
N ASP A 13 4.92 23.19 0.25
CA ASP A 13 4.66 24.41 -0.53
C ASP A 13 3.91 24.12 -1.85
N GLU A 14 4.16 22.96 -2.46
CA GLU A 14 3.55 22.58 -3.73
C GLU A 14 3.23 21.08 -3.76
N LEU A 15 1.95 20.74 -3.97
CA LEU A 15 1.48 19.36 -4.13
C LEU A 15 1.50 18.99 -5.61
N GLN A 16 2.20 17.92 -5.95
CA GLN A 16 2.38 17.43 -7.31
C GLN A 16 1.91 15.97 -7.43
N VAL A 17 1.40 15.61 -8.61
CA VAL A 17 1.05 14.22 -8.94
C VAL A 17 2.31 13.34 -8.86
N GLY A 18 2.18 12.16 -8.25
CA GLY A 18 3.27 11.23 -7.96
C GLY A 18 3.96 11.43 -6.61
N MET A 19 3.66 12.50 -5.87
CA MET A 19 4.17 12.68 -4.51
C MET A 19 3.59 11.63 -3.56
N ARG A 20 4.42 11.13 -2.65
CA ARG A 20 4.06 10.09 -1.69
C ARG A 20 4.05 10.62 -0.27
N PHE A 21 3.04 10.22 0.49
CA PHE A 21 2.83 10.62 1.88
C PHE A 21 2.51 9.40 2.73
N LEU A 22 2.79 9.48 4.03
CA LEU A 22 2.23 8.55 5.00
C LEU A 22 0.95 9.17 5.56
N ALA A 23 -0.19 8.61 5.18
CA ALA A 23 -1.47 8.97 5.77
C ALA A 23 -1.66 8.19 7.06
N ASP A 24 -1.98 8.88 8.15
CA ASP A 24 -2.36 8.20 9.39
C ASP A 24 -3.82 7.74 9.28
N THR A 25 -4.05 6.45 9.44
CA THR A 25 -5.38 5.82 9.30
C THR A 25 -5.67 4.97 10.54
N ASP A 26 -6.93 4.56 10.72
CA ASP A 26 -7.32 3.65 11.81
C ASP A 26 -6.59 2.29 11.77
N GLN A 27 -5.95 1.94 10.65
CA GLN A 27 -5.15 0.74 10.45
C GLN A 27 -3.63 1.00 10.63
N GLY A 28 -3.25 2.20 11.05
CA GLY A 28 -1.87 2.68 11.15
C GLY A 28 -1.45 3.53 9.94
N PRO A 29 -0.16 3.90 9.87
CA PRO A 29 0.36 4.75 8.82
C PRO A 29 0.41 4.00 7.47
N VAL A 30 -0.36 4.46 6.49
CA VAL A 30 -0.47 3.88 5.15
C VAL A 30 0.23 4.81 4.14
N PRO A 31 1.14 4.29 3.30
CA PRO A 31 1.70 5.08 2.20
C PRO A 31 0.63 5.34 1.14
N VAL A 32 0.46 6.60 0.76
CA VAL A 32 -0.46 7.06 -0.27
C VAL A 32 0.28 7.90 -1.31
N GLU A 33 -0.17 7.86 -2.57
CA GLU A 33 0.38 8.63 -3.68
C GLU A 33 -0.67 9.60 -4.24
N ILE A 34 -0.29 10.85 -4.54
CA ILE A 34 -1.20 11.80 -5.19
C ILE A 34 -1.36 11.40 -6.66
N THR A 35 -2.58 11.08 -7.08
CA THR A 35 -2.90 10.76 -8.47
C THR A 35 -3.46 11.95 -9.23
N GLU A 36 -4.02 12.94 -8.53
CA GLU A 36 -4.63 14.13 -9.14
C GLU A 36 -4.62 15.32 -8.18
N VAL A 37 -4.46 16.53 -8.71
CA VAL A 37 -4.54 17.78 -7.98
C VAL A 37 -5.59 18.66 -8.66
N ASP A 38 -6.71 18.94 -7.98
CA ASP A 38 -7.83 19.74 -8.51
C ASP A 38 -8.25 20.84 -7.53
N GLY A 39 -7.92 22.10 -7.88
CA GLY A 39 -8.29 23.28 -7.10
C GLY A 39 -7.85 23.17 -5.64
N ASP A 40 -8.81 23.08 -4.73
CA ASP A 40 -8.60 22.99 -3.27
C ASP A 40 -8.48 21.53 -2.75
N HIS A 41 -8.57 20.54 -3.64
CA HIS A 41 -8.58 19.12 -3.30
C HIS A 41 -7.46 18.36 -4.02
N VAL A 42 -7.02 17.25 -3.42
CA VAL A 42 -6.16 16.26 -4.07
C VAL A 42 -6.77 14.88 -3.97
N VAL A 43 -6.54 14.06 -5.00
CA VAL A 43 -6.89 12.65 -4.99
C VAL A 43 -5.65 11.86 -4.61
N VAL A 44 -5.76 11.07 -3.54
CA VAL A 44 -4.71 10.16 -3.10
C VAL A 44 -5.12 8.72 -3.36
N ASP A 45 -4.16 7.89 -3.74
CA ASP A 45 -4.34 6.45 -3.81
C ASP A 45 -3.41 5.73 -2.82
N GLY A 46 -4.02 4.98 -1.91
CA GLY A 46 -3.33 4.13 -0.93
C GLY A 46 -3.29 2.66 -1.33
N ASN A 47 -3.72 2.35 -2.56
CA ASN A 47 -3.58 1.02 -3.10
C ASN A 47 -2.10 0.62 -3.18
N HIS A 48 -1.82 -0.66 -2.94
CA HIS A 48 -0.49 -1.22 -3.18
C HIS A 48 -0.09 -0.96 -4.65
N MET A 49 1.21 -0.78 -4.94
CA MET A 49 1.69 -0.48 -6.30
C MET A 49 1.22 -1.49 -7.37
N LEU A 50 0.94 -2.73 -6.96
CA LEU A 50 0.48 -3.82 -7.82
C LEU A 50 -1.04 -4.00 -7.85
N ALA A 51 -1.81 -3.19 -7.12
CA ALA A 51 -3.26 -3.27 -7.12
C ALA A 51 -3.82 -2.92 -8.51
N GLY A 52 -4.72 -3.76 -9.01
CA GLY A 52 -5.28 -3.62 -10.36
C GLY A 52 -4.32 -3.99 -11.50
N GLN A 53 -3.10 -4.45 -11.20
CA GLN A 53 -2.20 -5.01 -12.20
C GLN A 53 -2.39 -6.53 -12.31
N ASP A 54 -2.41 -7.05 -13.55
CA ASP A 54 -2.36 -8.49 -13.79
C ASP A 54 -0.96 -9.03 -13.49
N LEU A 55 -0.84 -9.80 -12.41
CA LEU A 55 0.41 -10.43 -12.02
C LEU A 55 0.57 -11.78 -12.70
N ASN A 56 1.56 -11.89 -13.58
CA ASN A 56 1.88 -13.11 -14.29
C ASN A 56 3.00 -13.86 -13.56
N PHE A 57 2.69 -15.03 -13.01
CA PHE A 57 3.66 -15.85 -12.30
C PHE A 57 3.95 -17.14 -13.08
N HIS A 58 5.24 -17.49 -13.17
CA HIS A 58 5.67 -18.84 -13.52
C HIS A 58 6.09 -19.53 -12.23
N VAL A 59 5.37 -20.57 -11.83
CA VAL A 59 5.54 -21.22 -10.53
C VAL A 59 6.07 -22.65 -10.74
N GLU A 60 7.10 -23.00 -9.99
CA GLU A 60 7.65 -24.36 -9.89
C GLU A 60 7.58 -24.84 -8.44
N VAL A 61 7.12 -26.07 -8.22
CA VAL A 61 7.08 -26.69 -6.89
C VAL A 61 8.42 -27.35 -6.61
N VAL A 62 9.21 -26.79 -5.70
CA VAL A 62 10.56 -27.28 -5.37
C VAL A 62 10.54 -28.42 -4.34
N ALA A 63 9.63 -28.36 -3.36
CA ALA A 63 9.51 -29.36 -2.30
C ALA A 63 8.14 -29.30 -1.63
N LEU A 64 7.76 -30.41 -1.00
CA LEU A 64 6.55 -30.54 -0.18
C LEU A 64 6.93 -31.26 1.11
N ARG A 65 6.48 -30.74 2.25
CA ARG A 65 6.61 -31.39 3.56
C ARG A 65 5.42 -31.02 4.44
N GLU A 66 5.23 -31.79 5.51
CA GLU A 66 4.29 -31.41 6.56
C GLU A 66 4.84 -30.24 7.39
N ALA A 67 3.94 -29.35 7.81
CA ALA A 67 4.26 -28.27 8.73
C ALA A 67 4.41 -28.84 10.15
N THR A 68 5.35 -28.30 10.93
CA THR A 68 5.47 -28.63 12.35
C THR A 68 4.33 -28.00 13.17
N GLU A 69 4.13 -28.44 14.41
CA GLU A 69 3.09 -27.89 15.29
C GLU A 69 3.29 -26.38 15.55
N GLU A 70 4.54 -25.92 15.67
CA GLU A 70 4.88 -24.51 15.87
C GLU A 70 4.56 -23.66 14.63
N GLU A 71 4.87 -24.16 13.43
CA GLU A 71 4.56 -23.48 12.17
C GLU A 71 3.06 -23.38 11.91
N LEU A 72 2.30 -24.42 12.26
CA LEU A 72 0.84 -24.39 12.22
C LEU A 72 0.26 -23.37 13.20
N ALA A 73 0.84 -23.28 14.41
CA ALA A 73 0.41 -22.31 15.42
C ALA A 73 0.70 -20.86 15.01
N HIS A 74 1.82 -20.59 14.32
CA HIS A 74 2.22 -19.24 13.92
C HIS A 74 1.73 -18.83 12.52
N GLY A 75 1.34 -19.79 11.68
CA GLY A 75 0.80 -19.53 10.33
C GLY A 75 1.86 -19.17 9.28
N HIS A 76 3.14 -19.42 9.56
CA HIS A 76 4.23 -19.20 8.61
C HIS A 76 5.35 -20.23 8.83
N VAL A 77 6.16 -20.45 7.78
CA VAL A 77 7.36 -21.31 7.87
C VAL A 77 8.35 -20.73 8.87
N HIS A 78 8.97 -21.61 9.64
CA HIS A 78 10.14 -21.29 10.47
C HIS A 78 11.34 -21.96 9.82
N GLY A 79 12.39 -21.17 9.55
CA GLY A 79 13.57 -21.60 8.79
C GLY A 79 14.47 -22.56 9.55
#